data_AF-A0A2N5FZ33-F1
#
_entry.id   AF-A0A2N5FZ33-F1
#
_cell.length_a   1.000
_cell.length_b   1.000
_cell.length_c   1.000
_cell.angle_alpha   90.00
_cell.angle_beta   90.00
_cell.angle_gamma   90.00
#
_symmetry.space_group_name_H-M   'P 1'
#
loop_
_entity.id
_entity.type
_entity.pdbx_description
1 polymer ?
#
loop_
_entity_poly.entity_id
_entity_poly.type
_entity_poly.pdbx_seq_one_letter_code
_entity_poly.pdbx_strand_id
1 'polypeptide(L)'
;MHSYIEDSLNEWKEDISKVLDQINQDYEEVKRELQVYTYKYGITKQVIQSTVNDEIIETIREQYHRPFEEKYNELKGSIRDLEEKRKVFQMFVHKIDEVCRKGAAKTV
;
A
#
# COMPACT_ATOMS: atom_id res chain seq x y z
N MET A 1 -23.96 -16.25 -27.57
CA MET A 1 -24.03 -16.16 -26.09
C MET A 1 -22.64 -16.24 -25.46
N HIS A 2 -21.74 -17.09 -25.97
CA HIS A 2 -20.37 -17.21 -25.45
C HIS A 2 -19.51 -15.94 -25.58
N SER A 3 -19.52 -15.22 -26.71
CA SER A 3 -18.67 -14.02 -26.85
C SER A 3 -19.09 -12.88 -25.92
N TYR A 4 -20.39 -12.58 -25.79
CA TYR A 4 -20.86 -11.49 -24.91
C TYR A 4 -20.43 -11.67 -23.45
N ILE A 5 -20.40 -12.91 -22.96
CA ILE A 5 -19.95 -13.22 -21.59
C ILE A 5 -18.44 -13.04 -21.47
N GLU A 6 -17.68 -13.46 -22.48
CA GLU A 6 -16.22 -13.28 -22.54
C GLU A 6 -15.84 -11.79 -22.63
N ASP A 7 -16.51 -11.04 -23.50
CA ASP A 7 -16.35 -9.59 -23.65
C ASP A 7 -16.63 -8.87 -22.31
N SER A 8 -17.74 -9.22 -21.63
CA SER A 8 -18.08 -8.65 -20.32
C SER A 8 -17.05 -8.99 -19.23
N LEU A 9 -16.51 -10.21 -19.23
CA LEU A 9 -15.47 -10.62 -18.28
C LEU A 9 -14.15 -9.89 -18.54
N ASN A 10 -13.82 -9.63 -19.81
CA ASN A 10 -12.63 -8.87 -20.18
C ASN A 10 -12.75 -7.39 -19.77
N GLU A 11 -13.91 -6.77 -19.99
CA GLU A 11 -14.18 -5.40 -19.51
C GLU A 11 -14.04 -5.32 -17.98
N TRP A 12 -14.66 -6.24 -17.25
CA TRP A 12 -14.52 -6.32 -15.79
C TRP A 12 -13.07 -6.50 -15.34
N LYS A 13 -12.31 -7.37 -16.04
CA LYS A 13 -10.90 -7.57 -15.75
C LYS A 13 -10.10 -6.29 -15.95
N GLU A 14 -10.36 -5.56 -17.03
CA GLU A 14 -9.68 -4.31 -17.33
C GLU A 14 -9.94 -3.26 -16.24
N ASP A 15 -11.19 -3.11 -15.82
CA ASP A 15 -11.57 -2.15 -14.78
C ASP A 15 -10.96 -2.50 -13.42
N ILE A 16 -11.01 -3.78 -13.02
CA ILE A 16 -10.37 -4.25 -11.79
C ILE A 16 -8.84 -4.06 -11.87
N SER A 17 -8.24 -4.27 -13.04
CA SER A 17 -6.79 -4.09 -13.23
C SER A 17 -6.39 -2.63 -13.11
N LYS A 18 -7.19 -1.69 -13.63
CA LYS A 18 -6.95 -0.24 -13.44
C LYS A 18 -6.96 0.13 -11.95
N VAL A 19 -7.90 -0.42 -11.17
CA VAL A 19 -7.94 -0.18 -9.72
C VAL A 19 -6.74 -0.82 -9.02
N LEU A 20 -6.34 -2.03 -9.42
CA LEU A 20 -5.15 -2.70 -8.89
C LEU A 20 -3.87 -1.88 -9.17
N ASP A 21 -3.74 -1.31 -10.37
CA ASP A 21 -2.62 -0.44 -10.72
C ASP A 21 -2.58 0.83 -9.88
N GLN A 22 -3.73 1.44 -9.60
CA GLN A 22 -3.80 2.58 -8.67
C GLN A 22 -3.36 2.18 -7.26
N ILE A 23 -3.85 1.05 -6.74
CA ILE A 23 -3.43 0.52 -5.42
C ILE A 23 -1.91 0.29 -5.39
N ASN A 24 -1.32 -0.20 -6.47
CA ASN A 24 0.13 -0.39 -6.57
C ASN A 24 0.90 0.94 -6.53
N GLN A 25 0.40 1.97 -7.21
CA GLN A 25 1.00 3.31 -7.19
C GLN A 25 0.93 3.92 -5.78
N ASP A 26 -0.25 3.89 -5.16
CA ASP A 26 -0.47 4.38 -3.79
C ASP A 26 0.45 3.65 -2.81
N TYR A 27 0.58 2.33 -2.95
CA TYR A 27 1.48 1.52 -2.11
C TYR A 27 2.94 1.97 -2.22
N GLU A 28 3.46 2.17 -3.43
CA GLU A 28 4.85 2.61 -3.60
C GLU A 28 5.06 4.07 -3.14
N GLU A 29 4.06 4.92 -3.24
CA GLU A 29 4.10 6.28 -2.68
C GLU A 29 4.19 6.25 -1.15
N VAL A 30 3.25 5.57 -0.49
CA VAL A 30 3.21 5.43 0.98
C VAL A 30 4.49 4.77 1.48
N LYS A 31 5.04 3.80 0.74
CA LYS A 31 6.30 3.13 1.10
C LYS A 31 7.50 4.06 1.03
N ARG A 32 7.59 4.93 0.02
CA ARG A 32 8.62 5.97 -0.05
C ARG A 32 8.48 6.96 1.10
N GLU A 33 7.26 7.38 1.41
CA GLU A 33 7.01 8.27 2.55
C GLU A 33 7.40 7.61 3.87
N LEU A 34 7.06 6.34 4.07
CA LEU A 34 7.43 5.56 5.25
C LEU A 34 8.95 5.48 5.43
N GLN A 35 9.71 5.34 4.34
CA GLN A 35 11.18 5.38 4.41
C GLN A 35 11.67 6.73 4.92
N VAL A 36 11.12 7.85 4.42
CA VAL A 36 11.46 9.19 4.89
C VAL A 36 11.17 9.34 6.38
N TYR A 37 10.00 8.92 6.85
CA TYR A 37 9.65 9.01 8.28
C TYR A 37 10.45 8.05 9.16
N THR A 38 10.88 6.91 8.63
CA THR A 38 11.83 6.02 9.31
C THR A 38 13.13 6.76 9.61
N TYR A 39 13.69 7.49 8.63
CA TYR A 39 14.89 8.29 8.83
C TYR A 39 14.66 9.46 9.81
N LYS A 40 13.57 10.22 9.63
CA LYS A 40 13.23 11.35 10.51
C LYS A 40 13.09 10.91 11.98
N TYR A 41 12.36 9.82 12.23
CA TYR A 41 12.19 9.25 13.56
C TYR A 41 13.52 8.74 14.13
N GLY A 42 14.33 8.05 13.32
CA GLY A 42 15.67 7.60 13.72
C GLY A 42 16.61 8.74 14.11
N ILE A 43 16.66 9.81 13.31
CA ILE A 43 17.48 10.99 13.57
C ILE A 43 17.06 11.67 14.86
N THR A 44 15.75 11.94 15.05
CA THR A 44 15.27 12.58 16.29
C THR A 44 15.59 11.76 17.53
N LYS A 45 15.52 10.42 17.43
CA LYS A 45 15.94 9.52 18.52
C LYS A 45 17.42 9.69 18.86
N GLN A 46 18.29 9.76 17.85
CA GLN A 46 19.73 9.96 18.05
C GLN A 46 20.04 11.34 18.66
N VAL A 47 19.36 12.39 18.18
CA VAL A 47 19.54 13.76 18.70
C VAL A 47 19.11 13.84 20.17
N ILE A 48 17.97 13.23 20.54
CA ILE A 48 17.54 13.16 21.94
C ILE A 48 18.59 12.44 22.79
N GLN A 49 19.18 11.35 22.31
CA GLN A 49 20.18 10.57 23.05
C GLN A 49 21.52 11.29 23.22
N SER A 50 21.89 12.18 22.30
CA SER A 50 23.14 12.94 22.34
C SER A 50 23.03 14.32 22.97
N THR A 51 21.81 14.77 23.29
CA THR A 51 21.55 16.05 23.95
C THR A 51 21.57 15.88 25.47
N VAL A 52 22.12 16.85 26.19
CA VAL A 52 22.21 16.85 27.66
C VAL A 52 21.22 17.84 28.30
N ASN A 53 20.74 18.82 27.53
CA ASN A 53 19.79 19.82 28.01
C ASN A 53 18.36 19.27 27.90
N ASP A 54 17.72 19.07 29.06
CA ASP A 54 16.37 18.51 29.18
C ASP A 54 15.29 19.37 28.50
N GLU A 55 15.41 20.70 28.50
CA GLU A 55 14.46 21.59 27.84
C GLU A 55 14.52 21.45 26.31
N ILE A 56 15.73 21.32 25.77
CA ILE A 56 15.95 21.03 24.35
C ILE A 56 15.41 19.63 24.02
N ILE A 57 15.65 18.64 24.88
CA ILE A 57 15.13 17.28 24.70
C ILE A 57 13.61 17.29 24.61
N GLU A 58 12.92 17.95 25.54
CA GLU A 58 11.46 17.99 25.52
C GLU A 58 10.91 18.75 24.31
N THR A 59 11.54 19.86 23.93
CA THR A 59 11.18 20.58 22.69
C THR A 59 11.28 19.66 21.47
N ILE A 60 12.37 18.89 21.35
CA ILE A 60 12.56 17.96 20.23
C ILE A 60 11.56 16.80 20.28
N ARG A 61 11.25 16.31 21.48
CA ARG A 61 10.28 15.23 21.69
C ARG A 61 8.89 15.64 21.19
N GLU A 62 8.44 16.82 21.59
CA GLU A 62 7.10 17.30 21.29
C GLU A 62 6.95 17.77 19.85
N GLN A 63 7.91 18.55 19.34
CA GLN A 63 7.77 19.16 18.02
C GLN A 63 8.12 18.21 16.86
N TYR A 64 8.97 17.21 17.11
CA TYR A 64 9.50 16.37 16.04
C TYR A 64 9.35 14.88 16.32
N HIS A 65 9.87 14.38 17.45
CA HIS A 65 9.95 12.94 17.67
C HIS A 65 8.58 12.26 17.71
N ARG A 66 7.66 12.77 18.53
CA ARG A 66 6.31 12.21 18.68
C ARG A 66 5.50 12.34 17.38
N PRO A 67 5.44 13.50 16.70
CA PRO A 67 4.78 13.60 15.39
C PRO A 67 5.37 12.65 14.33
N PHE A 68 6.69 12.46 14.31
CA PHE A 68 7.32 11.53 13.37
C PHE A 68 7.00 10.07 13.69
N GLU A 69 6.92 9.72 14.97
CA GLU A 69 6.50 8.39 15.43
C GLU A 69 5.05 8.09 15.05
N GLU A 70 4.15 9.04 15.32
CA GLU A 70 2.73 8.94 14.97
C GLU A 70 2.56 8.72 13.47
N LYS A 71 3.19 9.56 12.65
CA LYS A 71 3.11 9.42 11.19
C LYS A 71 3.76 8.13 10.69
N TYR A 72 4.89 7.72 11.27
CA TYR A 72 5.52 6.44 10.94
C TYR A 72 4.57 5.25 11.21
N ASN A 73 3.87 5.25 12.33
CA ASN A 73 2.92 4.20 12.70
C ASN A 73 1.66 4.24 11.81
N GLU A 74 1.16 5.43 11.48
CA GLU A 74 0.06 5.62 10.52
C GLU A 74 0.42 5.02 9.15
N LEU A 75 1.58 5.38 8.61
CA LEU A 75 2.05 4.90 7.30
C LEU A 75 2.24 3.37 7.29
N LYS A 76 2.71 2.78 8.40
CA LYS A 76 2.73 1.32 8.56
C LYS A 76 1.35 0.68 8.50
N GLY A 77 0.35 1.33 9.09
CA GLY A 77 -1.05 0.90 8.96
C GLY A 77 -1.52 0.94 7.51
N SER A 78 -1.32 2.08 6.84
CA SER A 78 -1.69 2.28 5.43
C SER A 78 -1.06 1.25 4.50
N ILE A 79 0.22 0.90 4.72
CA ILE A 79 0.91 -0.15 3.95
C ILE A 79 0.20 -1.50 4.07
N ARG A 80 -0.19 -1.90 5.28
CA ARG A 80 -0.89 -3.16 5.52
C ARG A 80 -2.27 -3.19 4.86
N ASP A 81 -2.99 -2.08 4.91
CA ASP A 81 -4.31 -1.97 4.28
C ASP A 81 -4.20 -2.04 2.75
N LEU A 82 -3.19 -1.39 2.17
CA LEU A 82 -2.91 -1.45 0.73
C LEU A 82 -2.44 -2.84 0.29
N GLU A 83 -1.67 -3.55 1.12
CA GLU A 83 -1.29 -4.95 0.88
C GLU A 83 -2.49 -5.87 0.79
N GLU A 84 -3.44 -5.75 1.73
CA GLU A 84 -4.64 -6.57 1.73
C GLU A 84 -5.53 -6.24 0.52
N LYS A 85 -5.73 -4.95 0.22
CA LYS A 85 -6.46 -4.53 -1.00
C LYS A 85 -5.81 -5.11 -2.26
N ARG A 86 -4.50 -4.98 -2.41
CA ARG A 86 -3.76 -5.52 -3.56
C ARG A 86 -3.98 -7.02 -3.71
N LYS A 87 -3.90 -7.78 -2.63
CA LYS A 87 -4.13 -9.23 -2.62
C LYS A 87 -5.55 -9.59 -3.09
N VAL A 88 -6.55 -8.87 -2.59
CA VAL A 88 -7.96 -9.08 -2.97
C VAL A 88 -8.19 -8.80 -4.46
N PHE A 89 -7.71 -7.66 -4.97
CA PHE A 89 -7.87 -7.30 -6.38
C PHE A 89 -7.10 -8.25 -7.31
N GLN A 90 -5.89 -8.65 -6.93
CA GLN A 90 -5.12 -9.64 -7.68
C GLN A 90 -5.83 -11.01 -7.72
N MET A 91 -6.48 -11.42 -6.62
CA MET A 91 -7.28 -12.64 -6.58
C MET A 91 -8.48 -12.56 -7.54
N PHE A 92 -9.15 -11.41 -7.64
CA PHE A 92 -10.24 -11.22 -8.59
C PHE A 92 -9.78 -11.33 -10.05
N VAL A 93 -8.67 -10.66 -10.41
CA VAL A 93 -8.09 -10.76 -11.76
C VAL A 93 -7.75 -12.23 -12.08
N HIS A 94 -7.10 -12.93 -11.16
CA HIS A 94 -6.77 -14.34 -11.33
C HIS A 94 -8.02 -15.21 -11.51
N LYS A 95 -9.10 -14.91 -10.79
CA LYS A 95 -10.34 -15.67 -10.88
C LYS A 95 -11.00 -15.51 -12.23
N ILE A 96 -11.01 -14.29 -12.78
CA ILE A 96 -11.53 -14.03 -14.12
C ILE A 96 -10.71 -14.80 -15.16
N ASP A 97 -9.38 -14.75 -15.07
CA ASP A 97 -8.49 -15.50 -15.97
C ASP A 97 -8.70 -17.02 -15.90
N GLU A 98 -8.99 -17.56 -14.72
CA GLU A 98 -9.31 -18.97 -14.54
C GLU A 98 -10.64 -19.36 -15.21
N VAL A 99 -11.67 -18.51 -15.06
CA VAL A 99 -12.99 -18.72 -15.67
C VAL A 99 -12.90 -18.65 -17.18
N CYS A 100 -12.20 -17.65 -17.75
CA CYS A 100 -12.00 -17.54 -19.20
C CYS A 100 -11.27 -18.76 -19.77
N ARG A 101 -10.20 -19.23 -19.11
CA ARG A 101 -9.47 -20.44 -19.51
C ARG A 101 -10.31 -21.72 -19.47
N LYS A 102 -11.09 -21.92 -18.39
CA LYS A 102 -11.98 -23.08 -18.26
C LYS A 102 -13.16 -23.04 -19.21
N GLY A 103 -13.63 -21.84 -19.57
CA GLY A 103 -14.63 -21.63 -20.61
C GLY A 103 -14.12 -22.08 -21.97
N ALA A 104 -12.91 -21.65 -22.36
CA ALA A 104 -12.29 -22.03 -23.62
C ALA A 104 -12.07 -23.55 -23.75
N ALA A 105 -11.63 -24.21 -22.68
CA ALA A 105 -11.35 -25.65 -22.66
C ALA A 105 -12.58 -26.57 -22.77
N LYS A 106 -13.80 -26.07 -22.51
CA LYS A 106 -15.04 -26.85 -22.65
C LYS A 106 -15.64 -26.82 -24.06
N THR A 107 -15.09 -25.99 -24.94
CA THR A 107 -15.57 -25.76 -26.31
C THR A 107 -14.71 -26.43 -27.38
N VAL A 108 -13.69 -27.19 -26.99
CA VAL A 108 -12.80 -27.97 -27.87
C VAL A 108 -13.09 -29.46 -27.74
#